data_AF-A0A4Q6E688-F1
#
_entry.id   AF-A0A4Q6E688-F1
#
_cell.length_a   1.000
_cell.length_b   1.000
_cell.length_c   1.000
_cell.angle_alpha   90.00
_cell.angle_beta   90.00
_cell.angle_gamma   90.00
#
_symmetry.space_group_name_H-M   'P 1'
#
loop_
_entity.id
_entity.type
_entity.pdbx_description
1 polymer ?
#
loop_
_entity_poly.entity_id
_entity_poly.type
_entity_poly.pdbx_seq_one_letter_code
_entity_poly.pdbx_strand_id
1 'polypeptide(L)'
;MKYALCAPLLGLSLALFSPLAMSADKAAFHLFNPVPSSQMREFNTDRPNKTESPYTVDAGHLQVETDFLTYTKDRDSKEEALETRQSFLVSNLKVGLTANLDFQVSLSPYDVEKSRLGGKREEGRGFGDTVVRFK
;
A
#
# COMPACT_ATOMS: atom_id res chain seq x y z
N MET A 1 -22.06 61.29 -5.22
CA MET A 1 -21.64 60.09 -5.99
C MET A 1 -21.43 58.99 -4.95
N LYS A 2 -22.45 58.30 -4.42
CA LYS A 2 -23.29 57.21 -4.97
C LYS A 2 -22.49 56.09 -5.66
N TYR A 3 -22.10 55.04 -4.92
CA TYR A 3 -22.10 53.61 -5.31
C TYR A 3 -22.09 52.80 -3.98
N ALA A 4 -23.23 52.38 -3.44
CA ALA A 4 -24.03 51.18 -3.79
C ALA A 4 -23.35 49.86 -3.35
N LEU A 5 -23.67 49.47 -2.12
CA LEU A 5 -23.57 48.14 -1.54
C LEU A 5 -24.36 47.14 -2.42
N CYS A 6 -23.74 46.05 -2.87
CA CYS A 6 -24.43 44.95 -3.53
C CYS A 6 -23.76 43.63 -3.16
N ALA A 7 -24.32 42.95 -2.16
CA ALA A 7 -24.18 41.51 -2.00
C ALA A 7 -25.51 40.89 -2.44
N PRO A 8 -25.47 39.80 -3.21
CA PRO A 8 -26.27 38.67 -2.76
C PRO A 8 -25.62 37.30 -3.00
N LEU A 9 -25.88 36.45 -2.00
CA LEU A 9 -26.33 35.07 -2.09
C LEU A 9 -25.57 34.02 -2.92
N LEU A 10 -25.09 33.04 -2.16
CA LEU A 10 -25.50 31.63 -2.23
C LEU A 10 -25.28 30.88 -3.56
N GLY A 11 -24.30 29.99 -3.53
CA GLY A 11 -24.15 28.90 -4.49
C GLY A 11 -23.25 27.81 -3.94
N LEU A 12 -23.55 27.30 -2.73
CA LEU A 12 -22.93 26.06 -2.26
C LEU A 12 -23.57 24.91 -3.05
N SER A 13 -23.02 24.57 -4.21
CA SER A 13 -23.35 23.32 -4.87
C SER A 13 -22.80 22.18 -4.01
N LEU A 14 -23.66 21.67 -3.14
CA LEU A 14 -23.44 20.39 -2.50
C LEU A 14 -23.55 19.34 -3.61
N ALA A 15 -22.44 19.08 -4.30
CA ALA A 15 -22.29 17.85 -5.04
C ALA A 15 -22.53 16.74 -4.02
N LEU A 16 -23.65 16.03 -4.16
CA LEU A 16 -23.95 14.81 -3.42
C LEU A 16 -22.87 13.81 -3.78
N PHE A 17 -21.74 13.87 -3.08
CA PHE A 17 -20.81 12.77 -3.01
C PHE A 17 -21.58 11.68 -2.27
N SER A 18 -22.12 10.71 -3.01
CA SER A 18 -22.78 9.55 -2.44
C SER A 18 -21.74 8.82 -1.60
N PRO A 19 -21.84 8.80 -0.26
CA PRO A 19 -20.89 8.07 0.54
C PRO A 19 -21.34 6.60 0.52
N LEU A 20 -20.43 5.73 0.08
CA LEU A 20 -20.30 4.40 0.68
C LEU A 20 -21.53 3.47 0.54
N ALA A 21 -21.95 3.15 -0.69
CA ALA A 21 -22.81 1.97 -0.93
C ALA A 21 -21.99 0.65 -0.87
N MET A 22 -21.00 0.56 0.01
CA MET A 22 -20.27 -0.68 0.26
C MET A 22 -20.65 -1.21 1.65
N SER A 23 -21.12 -2.46 1.68
CA SER A 23 -20.94 -3.37 2.81
C SER A 23 -21.91 -3.29 4.02
N ALA A 24 -23.21 -3.04 3.82
CA ALA A 24 -24.18 -3.47 4.85
C ALA A 24 -24.39 -5.00 4.86
N ASP A 25 -24.37 -5.63 3.68
CA ASP A 25 -24.69 -7.06 3.52
C ASP A 25 -23.54 -8.00 3.91
N LYS A 26 -22.29 -7.54 3.79
CA LYS A 26 -21.11 -8.37 4.05
C LYS A 26 -20.73 -8.49 5.53
N ALA A 27 -21.41 -7.80 6.43
CA ALA A 27 -21.10 -7.80 7.87
C ALA A 27 -21.23 -9.20 8.51
N ALA A 28 -21.98 -10.12 7.91
CA ALA A 28 -22.12 -11.51 8.37
C ALA A 28 -20.88 -12.39 8.08
N PHE A 29 -20.02 -11.97 7.14
CA PHE A 29 -18.82 -12.72 6.76
C PHE A 29 -17.62 -12.36 7.63
N HIS A 30 -16.82 -13.37 7.94
CA HIS A 30 -15.61 -13.25 8.75
C HIS A 30 -14.64 -14.39 8.37
N LEU A 31 -13.46 -14.42 8.98
CA LEU A 31 -12.40 -15.40 8.66
C LEU A 31 -12.89 -16.86 8.58
N PHE A 32 -13.85 -17.25 9.43
CA PHE A 32 -14.40 -18.62 9.50
C PHE A 32 -15.76 -18.79 8.80
N ASN A 33 -16.33 -17.71 8.26
CA ASN A 33 -17.52 -17.71 7.40
C ASN A 33 -17.20 -16.84 6.18
N PRO A 34 -16.46 -17.39 5.19
CA PRO A 34 -15.86 -16.60 4.12
C PRO A 34 -16.91 -16.00 3.19
N VAL A 35 -16.55 -14.88 2.56
CA VAL A 35 -17.37 -14.30 1.47
C VAL A 35 -17.41 -15.30 0.29
N PRO A 36 -18.58 -15.68 -0.25
CA PRO A 36 -18.66 -16.54 -1.42
C PRO A 36 -17.96 -15.93 -2.62
N SER A 37 -17.30 -16.75 -3.45
CA SER A 37 -16.53 -16.27 -4.62
C SER A 37 -17.35 -15.40 -5.59
N SER A 38 -18.64 -15.69 -5.75
CA SER A 38 -19.56 -14.91 -6.59
C SER A 38 -19.87 -13.51 -6.06
N GLN A 39 -19.60 -13.27 -4.78
CA GLN A 39 -19.81 -11.99 -4.11
C GLN A 39 -18.49 -11.28 -3.81
N MET A 40 -17.34 -11.82 -4.20
CA MET A 40 -16.06 -11.17 -3.97
C MET A 40 -15.97 -9.84 -4.73
N ARG A 41 -15.29 -8.88 -4.11
CA ARG A 41 -14.89 -7.64 -4.79
C ARG A 41 -13.89 -7.96 -5.89
N GLU A 42 -13.76 -7.04 -6.84
CA GLU A 42 -12.71 -7.14 -7.86
C GLU A 42 -11.32 -7.14 -7.22
N PHE A 43 -10.41 -7.90 -7.82
CA PHE A 43 -9.04 -8.01 -7.34
C PHE A 43 -8.32 -6.67 -7.47
N ASN A 44 -7.65 -6.23 -6.41
CA ASN A 44 -6.97 -4.95 -6.35
C ASN A 44 -5.58 -5.12 -5.72
N THR A 45 -4.54 -4.69 -6.42
CA THR A 45 -3.15 -4.80 -5.97
C THR A 45 -2.68 -3.49 -5.36
N ASP A 46 -1.91 -3.56 -4.26
CA ASP A 46 -1.21 -2.38 -3.73
C ASP A 46 0.02 -2.06 -4.59
N ARG A 47 0.65 -3.07 -5.19
CA ARG A 47 1.83 -2.92 -6.07
C ARG A 47 1.48 -2.91 -7.56
N PRO A 48 2.26 -2.22 -8.42
CA PRO A 48 3.56 -1.56 -8.17
C PRO A 48 3.46 -0.11 -7.66
N ASN A 49 2.24 0.40 -7.48
CA ASN A 49 2.03 1.76 -7.03
C ASN A 49 2.61 1.94 -5.61
N LYS A 50 3.17 3.12 -5.31
CA LYS A 50 3.68 3.44 -3.97
C LYS A 50 2.58 3.83 -2.97
N THR A 51 1.34 3.90 -3.43
CA THR A 51 0.18 4.29 -2.63
C THR A 51 -0.63 3.06 -2.32
N GLU A 52 -0.95 2.85 -1.06
CA GLU A 52 -1.78 1.75 -0.62
C GLU A 52 -3.22 1.89 -1.11
N SER A 53 -3.85 0.77 -1.44
CA SER A 53 -5.26 0.71 -1.76
C SER A 53 -6.12 0.99 -0.53
N PRO A 54 -7.26 1.70 -0.69
CA PRO A 54 -8.23 1.89 0.39
C PRO A 54 -9.07 0.63 0.68
N TYR A 55 -8.86 -0.45 -0.08
CA TYR A 55 -9.64 -1.68 0.07
C TYR A 55 -8.94 -2.71 0.97
N THR A 56 -9.74 -3.40 1.77
CA THR A 56 -9.30 -4.61 2.48
C THR A 56 -9.44 -5.85 1.59
N VAL A 57 -8.93 -7.00 2.03
CA VAL A 57 -9.25 -8.31 1.43
C VAL A 57 -10.62 -8.79 1.92
N ASP A 58 -11.40 -9.48 1.06
CA ASP A 58 -12.68 -10.06 1.48
C ASP A 58 -12.47 -11.11 2.58
N ALA A 59 -13.37 -11.15 3.56
CA ALA A 59 -13.25 -12.03 4.71
C ALA A 59 -13.06 -13.50 4.31
N GLY A 60 -12.06 -14.16 4.90
CA GLY A 60 -11.73 -15.56 4.63
C GLY A 60 -10.84 -15.80 3.40
N HIS A 61 -10.38 -14.74 2.71
CA HIS A 61 -9.50 -14.86 1.54
C HIS A 61 -8.08 -14.37 1.83
N LEU A 62 -7.12 -14.92 1.07
CA LEU A 62 -5.70 -14.58 1.12
C LEU A 62 -5.30 -13.87 -0.18
N GLN A 63 -4.56 -12.77 -0.05
CA GLN A 63 -3.88 -12.10 -1.15
C GLN A 63 -2.38 -12.12 -0.92
N VAL A 64 -1.64 -12.46 -1.97
CA VAL A 64 -0.17 -12.55 -1.96
C VAL A 64 0.36 -11.66 -3.07
N GLU A 65 1.14 -10.66 -2.68
CA GLU A 65 1.88 -9.79 -3.59
C GLU A 65 3.37 -10.03 -3.35
N THR A 66 4.17 -10.23 -4.39
CA THR A 66 5.61 -10.52 -4.23
C THR A 66 6.42 -9.92 -5.37
N ASP A 67 7.49 -9.21 -5.01
CA ASP A 67 8.50 -8.74 -5.94
C ASP A 67 9.65 -9.75 -5.92
N PHE A 68 9.90 -10.43 -7.04
CA PHE A 68 10.98 -11.41 -7.14
C PHE A 68 12.36 -10.77 -6.98
N LEU A 69 12.53 -9.58 -7.56
CA LEU A 69 13.75 -8.78 -7.46
C LEU A 69 13.39 -7.30 -7.49
N THR A 70 13.85 -6.57 -6.47
CA THR A 70 13.88 -5.11 -6.46
C THR A 70 15.34 -4.66 -6.58
N TYR A 71 15.62 -3.72 -7.48
CA TYR A 71 16.97 -3.17 -7.68
C TYR A 71 16.92 -1.65 -7.55
N THR A 72 17.73 -1.10 -6.63
CA THR A 72 17.89 0.34 -6.45
C THR A 72 19.36 0.69 -6.61
N LYS A 73 19.65 1.79 -7.30
CA LYS A 73 20.99 2.33 -7.47
C LYS A 73 20.95 3.84 -7.26
N ASP A 74 21.73 4.33 -6.32
CA ASP A 74 21.87 5.75 -6.02
C ASP A 74 23.34 6.17 -6.21
N ARG A 75 23.55 7.35 -6.80
CA ARG A 75 24.90 7.87 -7.11
C ARG A 75 24.98 9.34 -6.73
N ASP A 76 25.86 9.64 -5.79
CA ASP A 76 26.29 11.01 -5.49
C ASP A 76 27.64 11.29 -6.18
N SER A 77 27.63 12.24 -7.12
CA SER A 77 28.84 12.61 -7.87
C SER A 77 29.75 13.59 -7.12
N LYS A 78 29.26 14.28 -6.09
CA LYS A 78 30.07 15.22 -5.29
C LYS A 78 30.92 14.49 -4.25
N GLU A 79 30.38 13.42 -3.69
CA GLU A 79 31.06 12.62 -2.66
C GLU A 79 31.72 11.34 -3.19
N GLU A 80 31.70 11.14 -4.52
CA GLU A 80 32.09 9.89 -5.17
C GLU A 80 31.40 8.65 -4.55
N ALA A 81 30.14 8.83 -4.13
CA ALA A 81 29.35 7.81 -3.47
C ALA A 81 28.51 7.01 -4.48
N LEU A 82 28.45 5.69 -4.29
CA LEU A 82 27.57 4.80 -5.06
C LEU A 82 26.96 3.77 -4.11
N GLU A 83 25.64 3.76 -4.00
CA GLU A 83 24.87 2.76 -3.26
C GLU A 83 24.10 1.88 -4.23
N THR A 84 24.04 0.59 -3.96
CA THR A 84 23.23 -0.37 -4.70
C THR A 84 22.56 -1.32 -3.73
N ARG A 85 21.24 -1.43 -3.81
CA ARG A 85 20.44 -2.36 -3.00
C ARG A 85 19.69 -3.33 -3.89
N GLN A 86 19.74 -4.61 -3.55
CA GLN A 86 19.02 -5.70 -4.18
C GLN A 86 18.19 -6.43 -3.12
N SER A 87 16.89 -6.50 -3.34
CA SER A 87 15.95 -7.21 -2.45
C SER A 87 15.29 -8.35 -3.21
N PHE A 88 15.23 -9.52 -2.60
CA PHE A 88 14.68 -10.73 -3.23
C PHE A 88 13.43 -11.20 -2.50
N LEU A 89 12.40 -11.54 -3.26
CA LEU A 89 11.13 -12.07 -2.74
C LEU A 89 10.50 -11.15 -1.68
N VAL A 90 10.45 -9.85 -1.95
CA VAL A 90 9.78 -8.90 -1.05
C VAL A 90 8.29 -9.15 -1.15
N SER A 91 7.69 -9.70 -0.10
CA SER A 91 6.30 -10.17 -0.11
C SER A 91 5.42 -9.36 0.82
N ASN A 92 4.16 -9.13 0.41
CA ASN A 92 3.08 -8.65 1.25
C ASN A 92 1.95 -9.68 1.22
N LEU A 93 1.66 -10.27 2.39
CA LEU A 93 0.65 -11.28 2.59
C LEU A 93 -0.52 -10.64 3.33
N LYS A 94 -1.75 -10.79 2.83
CA LYS A 94 -2.94 -10.19 3.43
C LYS A 94 -4.05 -11.21 3.60
N VAL A 95 -4.67 -11.23 4.77
CA VAL A 95 -5.83 -12.09 5.06
C VAL A 95 -7.02 -11.25 5.52
N GLY A 96 -8.16 -11.41 4.87
CA GLY A 96 -9.41 -10.75 5.24
C GLY A 96 -9.99 -11.35 6.51
N LEU A 97 -10.15 -10.54 7.57
CA LEU A 97 -10.68 -10.98 8.87
C LEU A 97 -12.19 -10.75 9.00
N THR A 98 -12.66 -9.58 8.57
CA THR A 98 -14.08 -9.20 8.51
C THR A 98 -14.36 -8.47 7.21
N ALA A 99 -15.59 -7.98 7.02
CA ALA A 99 -15.96 -7.19 5.84
C ALA A 99 -15.06 -5.95 5.62
N ASN A 100 -14.48 -5.41 6.69
CA ASN A 100 -13.78 -4.12 6.74
C ASN A 100 -12.48 -4.16 7.54
N LEU A 101 -11.93 -5.36 7.82
CA LEU A 101 -10.67 -5.52 8.53
C LEU A 101 -9.84 -6.61 7.83
N ASP A 102 -8.58 -6.31 7.52
CA ASP A 102 -7.59 -7.32 7.16
C ASP A 102 -6.34 -7.26 8.04
N PHE A 103 -5.61 -8.36 8.04
CA PHE A 103 -4.28 -8.46 8.66
C PHE A 103 -3.24 -8.67 7.56
N GLN A 104 -2.13 -7.95 7.65
CA GLN A 104 -1.06 -7.97 6.66
C GLN A 104 0.30 -8.22 7.29
N VAL A 105 1.14 -8.97 6.57
CA VAL A 105 2.54 -9.21 6.89
C VAL A 105 3.39 -8.89 5.66
N SER A 106 4.29 -7.91 5.79
CA SER A 106 5.30 -7.59 4.80
C SER A 106 6.65 -8.15 5.22
N LEU A 107 7.35 -8.79 4.29
CA LEU A 107 8.61 -9.50 4.52
C LEU A 107 9.63 -9.05 3.47
N SER A 108 10.86 -8.81 3.91
CA SER A 108 12.05 -8.73 3.04
C SER A 108 13.04 -9.82 3.42
N PRO A 109 12.92 -11.03 2.84
CA PRO A 109 13.69 -12.19 3.29
C PRO A 109 15.19 -12.10 3.00
N TYR A 110 15.60 -11.37 1.96
CA TYR A 110 17.01 -11.29 1.60
C TYR A 110 17.34 -9.99 0.87
N ASP A 111 18.19 -9.20 1.51
CA ASP A 111 18.69 -7.92 1.04
C ASP A 111 20.21 -7.98 0.89
N VAL A 112 20.71 -7.41 -0.22
CA VAL A 112 22.13 -7.18 -0.47
C VAL A 112 22.33 -5.70 -0.71
N GLU A 113 23.19 -5.09 0.10
CA GLU A 113 23.52 -3.68 0.01
C GLU A 113 25.01 -3.51 -0.25
N LYS A 114 25.35 -2.66 -1.21
CA LYS A 114 26.72 -2.36 -1.60
C LYS A 114 26.88 -0.86 -1.59
N SER A 115 27.81 -0.36 -0.79
CA SER A 115 28.18 1.05 -0.78
C SER A 115 29.62 1.21 -1.24
N ARG A 116 29.88 2.29 -1.97
CA ARG A 116 31.22 2.74 -2.32
C ARG A 116 31.33 4.21 -1.99
N LEU A 117 32.32 4.59 -1.19
CA LEU A 117 32.59 5.98 -0.83
C LEU A 117 34.10 6.22 -0.84
N GLY A 118 34.56 7.24 -1.57
CA GLY A 118 35.99 7.60 -1.64
C GLY A 118 36.91 6.41 -1.99
N GLY A 119 36.45 5.52 -2.88
CA GLY A 119 37.19 4.32 -3.29
C GLY A 119 37.08 3.10 -2.35
N LYS A 120 36.61 3.26 -1.10
CA LYS A 120 36.31 2.14 -0.20
C LYS A 120 35.01 1.47 -0.62
N ARG A 121 34.90 0.16 -0.42
CA ARG A 121 33.71 -0.64 -0.72
C ARG A 121 33.28 -1.39 0.53
N GLU A 122 31.98 -1.35 0.80
CA GLU A 122 31.35 -2.15 1.85
C GLU A 122 30.20 -2.94 1.24
N GLU A 123 29.97 -4.13 1.78
CA GLU A 123 28.87 -5.00 1.37
C GLU A 123 28.21 -5.59 2.60
N GLY A 124 26.90 -5.38 2.71
CA GLY A 124 26.03 -5.96 3.73
C GLY A 124 25.06 -6.94 3.09
N ARG A 125 24.72 -8.00 3.83
CA ARG A 125 23.70 -8.98 3.44
C ARG A 125 22.89 -9.37 4.65
N GLY A 126 21.58 -9.53 4.50
CA GLY A 126 20.75 -9.94 5.62
C GLY A 126 19.27 -10.00 5.30
N PHE A 127 18.48 -10.15 6.35
CA PHE A 127 17.03 -10.00 6.32
C PHE A 127 16.70 -8.53 6.51
N GLY A 128 15.77 -8.02 5.70
CA GLY A 128 15.17 -6.72 5.95
C GLY A 128 14.04 -6.84 6.98
N ASP A 129 13.29 -5.77 7.11
CA ASP A 129 12.26 -5.66 8.13
C ASP A 129 11.07 -6.60 7.87
N THR A 130 10.46 -7.05 8.96
CA THR A 130 9.13 -7.65 8.95
C THR A 130 8.15 -6.65 9.53
N VAL A 131 7.13 -6.29 8.75
CA VAL A 131 6.11 -5.31 9.16
C VAL A 131 4.77 -6.00 9.23
N VAL A 132 4.10 -5.87 10.36
CA VAL A 132 2.72 -6.33 10.56
C VAL A 132 1.77 -5.15 10.59
N ARG A 133 0.56 -5.33 10.07
CA ARG A 133 -0.43 -4.26 9.97
C ARG A 133 -1.85 -4.81 10.05
N PHE A 134 -2.74 -4.01 10.62
CA PHE A 134 -4.19 -4.14 10.40
C PHE A 134 -4.65 -2.96 9.55
N LYS A 135 -5.52 -3.22 8.57
CA LYS A 135 -6.18 -2.20 7.75
C LYS A 135 -7.69 -2.29 7.93
#